data_AF-A0A2V8MH16-F1
#
_entry.id   AF-A0A2V8MH16-F1
#
_cell.length_a   1.000
_cell.length_b   1.000
_cell.length_c   1.000
_cell.angle_alpha   90.00
_cell.angle_beta   90.00
_cell.angle_gamma   90.00
#
_symmetry.space_group_name_H-M   'P 1'
#
loop_
_entity.id
_entity.type
_entity.pdbx_description
1 polymer ?
#
loop_
_entity_poly.entity_id
_entity_poly.type
_entity_poly.pdbx_seq_one_letter_code
_entity_poly.pdbx_strand_id
1 'polypeptide(L)'
;MFALLFGAWGVQSAYAGLTVTPVTWNVVGLDSNNPTASGPDTFQVGARVCNTGGTAVNNIVGDFIWDSANPFVNLSGASTLNVASLNAGACTDL
;
A
#
# COMPACT_ATOMS: atom_id res chain seq x y z
N MET A 1 -16.08 -33.26 37.78
CA MET A 1 -16.04 -33.44 36.31
C MET A 1 -15.19 -32.31 35.75
N PHE A 2 -13.94 -32.60 35.41
CA PHE A 2 -12.96 -31.60 34.97
C PHE A 2 -13.16 -31.41 33.45
N ALA A 3 -13.70 -30.26 33.04
CA ALA A 3 -13.91 -29.97 31.62
C ALA A 3 -12.57 -29.56 30.99
N LEU A 4 -12.01 -30.45 30.17
CA LEU A 4 -10.86 -30.15 29.32
C LEU A 4 -11.32 -29.31 28.13
N LEU A 5 -11.03 -28.00 28.19
CA LEU A 5 -11.11 -27.10 27.03
C LEU A 5 -9.99 -27.47 26.06
N PHE A 6 -10.32 -28.25 25.02
CA PHE A 6 -9.47 -28.41 23.85
C PHE A 6 -9.46 -27.09 23.08
N GLY A 7 -8.47 -26.23 23.36
CA GLY A 7 -8.15 -25.13 22.46
C GLY A 7 -7.74 -25.72 21.11
N ALA A 8 -8.43 -25.33 20.04
CA ALA A 8 -7.95 -25.57 18.69
C ALA A 8 -6.82 -24.59 18.41
N TRP A 9 -5.58 -25.04 18.58
CA TRP A 9 -4.41 -24.29 18.15
C TRP A 9 -4.34 -24.44 16.63
N GLY A 10 -4.90 -23.48 15.90
CA GLY A 10 -4.80 -23.44 14.45
C GLY A 10 -3.33 -23.37 14.04
N VAL A 11 -2.88 -24.34 13.25
CA VAL A 11 -1.53 -24.31 12.67
C VAL A 11 -1.55 -23.30 11.52
N GLN A 12 -1.02 -22.11 11.73
CA GLN A 12 -0.88 -21.12 10.67
C GLN A 12 0.38 -21.45 9.86
N SER A 13 0.22 -21.74 8.56
CA SER A 13 1.37 -21.99 7.68
C SER A 13 2.24 -20.74 7.59
N ALA A 14 3.49 -20.83 8.05
CA ALA A 14 4.45 -19.74 7.99
C ALA A 14 4.96 -19.58 6.56
N TYR A 15 4.43 -18.58 5.86
CA TYR A 15 4.97 -18.10 4.59
C TYR A 15 4.83 -16.57 4.56
N ALA A 16 5.73 -15.89 3.85
CA ALA A 16 5.60 -14.47 3.56
C ALA A 16 4.76 -14.29 2.29
N GLY A 17 3.69 -13.50 2.38
CA GLY A 17 2.83 -13.20 1.24
C GLY A 17 2.33 -11.78 1.36
N LEU A 18 2.58 -10.97 0.32
CA LEU A 18 2.02 -9.63 0.20
C LEU A 18 1.10 -9.59 -1.01
N THR A 19 -0.07 -9.00 -0.86
CA THR A 19 -0.88 -8.54 -2.00
C THR A 19 -0.82 -7.03 -2.06
N VAL A 20 -0.72 -6.49 -3.26
CA VAL A 20 -0.66 -5.06 -3.53
C VAL A 20 -1.81 -4.69 -4.43
N THR A 21 -2.64 -3.75 -3.99
CA THR A 21 -3.81 -3.28 -4.75
C THR A 21 -3.78 -1.76 -4.83
N PRO A 22 -3.79 -1.14 -6.02
CA PRO A 22 -3.92 0.31 -6.14
C PRO A 22 -5.18 0.80 -5.42
N VAL A 23 -5.06 1.87 -4.62
CA VAL A 23 -6.21 2.50 -3.93
C VAL A 23 -6.57 3.86 -4.52
N THR A 24 -5.77 4.33 -5.49
CA THR A 24 -5.95 5.59 -6.22
C THR A 24 -5.93 5.36 -7.72
N TRP A 25 -6.15 6.43 -8.47
CA TRP A 25 -6.00 6.44 -9.92
C TRP A 25 -4.55 6.19 -10.34
N ASN A 26 -4.38 5.50 -11.47
CA ASN A 26 -3.08 5.21 -12.07
C ASN A 26 -2.67 6.22 -13.15
N VAL A 27 -3.52 7.20 -13.47
CA VAL A 27 -3.23 8.27 -14.44
C VAL A 27 -3.55 9.61 -13.81
N VAL A 28 -2.57 10.51 -13.86
CA VAL A 28 -2.70 11.91 -13.44
C VAL A 28 -2.56 12.78 -14.68
N GLY A 29 -3.42 13.79 -14.82
CA GLY A 29 -3.41 14.69 -15.96
C GLY A 29 -4.00 16.05 -15.59
N LEU A 30 -3.50 17.09 -16.26
CA LEU A 30 -4.06 18.43 -16.20
C LEU A 30 -4.89 18.66 -17.46
N ASP A 31 -6.01 19.36 -17.31
CA ASP A 31 -6.75 19.84 -18.47
C ASP A 31 -5.92 20.91 -19.19
N SER A 32 -5.51 20.62 -20.43
CA SER A 32 -4.71 21.55 -21.23
C SER A 32 -5.41 22.87 -21.50
N ASN A 33 -6.74 22.90 -21.50
CA ASN A 33 -7.52 24.11 -21.74
C ASN A 33 -7.60 25.01 -20.51
N ASN A 34 -7.41 24.46 -19.31
CA ASN A 34 -7.49 25.21 -18.06
C ASN A 34 -6.72 24.54 -16.90
N PRO A 35 -5.37 24.45 -16.99
CA PRO A 35 -4.57 23.63 -16.08
C PRO A 35 -4.47 24.17 -14.66
N THR A 36 -4.74 25.47 -14.46
CA THR A 36 -4.59 26.14 -13.16
C THR A 36 -5.91 26.49 -12.49
N ALA A 37 -7.03 26.44 -13.21
CA ALA A 37 -8.32 26.86 -12.66
C ALA A 37 -9.42 25.77 -12.73
N SER A 38 -9.09 24.55 -13.17
CA SER A 38 -10.02 23.42 -13.17
C SER A 38 -9.35 22.16 -12.63
N GLY A 39 -10.07 21.43 -11.77
CA GLY A 39 -9.61 20.18 -11.19
C GLY A 39 -8.73 20.33 -9.94
N PRO A 40 -8.31 19.20 -9.36
CA PRO A 40 -7.40 19.18 -8.22
C PRO A 40 -5.97 19.58 -8.65
N ASP A 41 -5.28 20.32 -7.78
CA ASP A 41 -3.85 20.64 -7.91
C ASP A 41 -2.96 19.57 -7.26
N THR A 42 -3.56 18.68 -6.46
CA THR A 42 -2.90 17.63 -5.69
C THR A 42 -3.64 16.33 -5.91
N PHE A 43 -2.90 15.29 -6.30
CA PHE A 43 -3.44 13.96 -6.58
C PHE A 43 -2.91 12.99 -5.55
N GLN A 44 -3.80 12.30 -4.85
CA GLN A 44 -3.39 11.18 -4.00
C GLN A 44 -2.99 10.01 -4.88
N VAL A 45 -1.85 9.42 -4.54
CA VAL A 45 -1.31 8.21 -5.17
C VAL A 45 -1.02 7.21 -4.06
N GLY A 46 -1.37 5.95 -4.28
CA GLY A 46 -1.04 4.93 -3.30
C GLY A 46 -1.54 3.53 -3.63
N ALA A 47 -1.00 2.56 -2.90
CA ALA A 47 -1.36 1.17 -2.96
C ALA A 47 -1.58 0.61 -1.55
N ARG A 48 -2.62 -0.22 -1.41
CA ARG A 48 -2.84 -1.04 -0.23
C ARG A 48 -1.98 -2.28 -0.30
N VAL A 49 -1.15 -2.46 0.71
CA VAL A 49 -0.34 -3.65 0.92
C VAL A 49 -0.96 -4.45 2.06
N CYS A 50 -1.31 -5.70 1.80
CA CYS A 50 -1.82 -6.62 2.81
C CYS A 50 -0.89 -7.82 2.97
N ASN A 51 -0.57 -8.17 4.21
CA ASN A 51 0.14 -9.40 4.52
C ASN A 51 -0.84 -10.57 4.59
N THR A 52 -0.86 -11.38 3.55
CA THR A 52 -1.67 -12.62 3.46
C THR A 52 -0.91 -13.84 3.99
N GLY A 53 0.36 -13.66 4.35
CA GLY A 53 1.22 -14.66 4.95
C GLY A 53 0.84 -15.05 6.38
N GLY A 54 1.49 -16.11 6.86
CA GLY A 54 1.28 -16.63 8.22
C GLY A 54 2.19 -16.05 9.29
N THR A 55 3.08 -15.12 8.94
CA THR A 55 4.00 -14.44 9.88
C THR A 55 4.14 -12.97 9.52
N ALA A 56 4.65 -12.14 10.44
CA ALA A 56 4.94 -10.74 10.13
C ALA A 56 5.96 -10.63 8.98
N VAL A 57 5.74 -9.66 8.09
CA VAL A 57 6.68 -9.28 7.03
C VAL A 57 7.36 -7.98 7.44
N ASN A 58 8.69 -7.94 7.42
CA ASN A 58 9.48 -6.79 7.85
C ASN A 58 10.15 -6.10 6.66
N ASN A 59 10.58 -4.85 6.85
CA ASN A 59 11.32 -4.05 5.87
C ASN A 59 10.59 -3.95 4.52
N ILE A 60 9.30 -3.62 4.55
CA ILE A 60 8.52 -3.38 3.34
C ILE A 60 8.87 -1.98 2.84
N VAL A 61 9.24 -1.89 1.57
CA VAL A 61 9.59 -0.65 0.90
C VAL A 61 8.64 -0.45 -0.28
N GLY A 62 8.00 0.71 -0.34
CA GLY A 62 7.21 1.14 -1.48
C GLY A 62 7.90 2.31 -2.16
N ASP A 63 8.16 2.18 -3.46
CA ASP A 63 8.75 3.24 -4.28
C ASP A 63 7.71 3.76 -5.28
N PHE A 64 7.53 5.07 -5.30
CA PHE A 64 6.78 5.78 -6.32
C PHE A 64 7.70 6.01 -7.53
N ILE A 65 7.29 5.49 -8.69
CA ILE A 65 8.04 5.59 -9.94
C ILE A 65 7.14 6.22 -11.00
N TRP A 66 7.63 7.28 -11.64
CA TRP A 66 6.96 7.87 -12.80
C TRP A 66 7.22 7.03 -14.06
N ASP A 67 6.16 6.64 -14.76
CA ASP A 67 6.28 6.02 -16.08
C ASP A 67 6.76 7.02 -17.15
N SER A 68 6.36 8.28 -17.01
CA SER A 68 6.76 9.38 -17.89
C SER A 68 6.87 10.70 -17.10
N ALA A 69 7.80 11.55 -17.51
CA ALA A 69 7.97 12.87 -16.92
C ALA A 69 6.93 13.86 -17.46
N ASN A 70 6.32 14.65 -16.57
CA ASN A 70 5.46 15.77 -16.93
C ASN A 70 6.05 17.06 -16.33
N PRO A 71 6.37 18.10 -17.11
CA PRO A 71 7.01 19.31 -16.60
C PRO A 71 6.10 20.13 -15.65
N PHE A 72 4.80 19.85 -15.63
CA PHE A 72 3.81 20.57 -14.84
C PHE A 72 3.32 19.78 -13.61
N VAL A 73 3.74 18.53 -13.44
CA VAL A 73 3.33 17.67 -12.32
C VAL A 73 4.57 17.11 -11.65
N ASN A 74 4.68 17.32 -10.34
CA ASN A 74 5.78 16.81 -9.53
C ASN A 74 5.24 16.02 -8.33
N LEU A 75 6.06 15.11 -7.80
CA LEU A 75 5.72 14.41 -6.58
C LEU A 75 5.76 15.40 -5.40
N SER A 76 4.69 15.40 -4.60
CA SER A 76 4.65 16.09 -3.32
C SER A 76 4.85 15.06 -2.21
N GLY A 77 6.00 15.09 -1.53
CA GLY A 77 6.36 14.15 -0.48
C GLY A 77 7.52 13.23 -0.83
N ALA A 78 7.68 12.15 -0.07
CA ALA A 78 8.74 11.18 -0.26
C ALA A 78 8.39 10.22 -1.41
N SER A 79 9.36 9.94 -2.28
CA SER A 79 9.23 8.89 -3.31
C SER A 79 9.32 7.48 -2.75
N THR A 80 9.83 7.33 -1.54
CA THR A 80 10.04 6.02 -0.90
C THR A 80 9.42 6.04 0.48
N LEU A 81 8.57 5.06 0.76
CA LEU A 81 7.96 4.83 2.06
C LEU A 81 8.41 3.49 2.62
N ASN A 82 8.58 3.45 3.94
CA ASN A 82 9.07 2.27 4.65
C ASN A 82 8.06 1.85 5.71
N VAL A 83 7.73 0.55 5.73
CA VAL A 83 6.97 -0.10 6.80
C VAL A 83 7.86 -1.12 7.46
N ALA A 84 8.23 -0.83 8.72
CA ALA A 84 9.17 -1.66 9.46
C ALA A 84 8.65 -3.10 9.63
N SER A 85 7.36 -3.27 9.90
CA SER A 85 6.71 -4.57 10.06
C SER A 85 5.22 -4.49 9.76
N LEU A 86 4.69 -5.53 9.11
CA LEU A 86 3.27 -5.74 8.87
C LEU A 86 2.88 -7.14 9.35
N ASN A 87 2.08 -7.21 10.40
CA ASN A 87 1.63 -8.47 11.00
C ASN A 87 0.80 -9.31 10.01
N ALA A 88 0.76 -10.62 10.24
CA ALA A 88 -0.10 -11.52 9.46
C ALA A 88 -1.57 -11.06 9.50
N GLY A 89 -2.21 -10.97 8.34
CA GLY A 89 -3.59 -10.50 8.18
C GLY A 89 -3.78 -8.98 8.24
N ALA A 90 -2.72 -8.20 8.50
CA ALA A 90 -2.81 -6.74 8.54
C ALA A 90 -2.62 -6.12 7.14
N CYS A 91 -3.20 -4.94 6.94
CA CYS A 91 -3.03 -4.12 5.75
C CYS A 91 -2.56 -2.71 6.12
N THR A 92 -1.84 -2.07 5.21
CA THR A 92 -1.42 -0.67 5.30
C THR A 92 -1.47 -0.03 3.91
N ASP A 93 -1.72 1.28 3.88
CA ASP A 93 -1.72 2.07 2.65
C ASP A 93 -0.39 2.83 2.57
N LEU A 94 0.26 2.75 1.41
CA LEU A 94 1.50 3.44 1.06
C LEU A 94 1.26 4.34 -0.14
#